data_AF-G7WL98-F1
#
_entry.id   AF-G7WL98-F1
#
_cell.length_a   1.000
_cell.length_b   1.000
_cell.length_c   1.000
_cell.angle_alpha   90.00
_cell.angle_beta   90.00
_cell.angle_gamma   90.00
#
_symmetry.space_group_name_H-M   'P 1'
#
loop_
_entity.id
_entity.type
_entity.pdbx_description
1 polymer ?
#
loop_
_entity_poly.entity_id
_entity_poly.type
_entity_poly.pdbx_seq_one_letter_code
_entity_poly.pdbx_strand_id
1 'polypeptide(L)'
;MKRARIRDFFVTVDGWIFAVVDYHHPEGIRSILRYVPDPKGERASGGVRYRKLDFEAAFEFLRRARPDYVRDVHVVPEEDVLRTFRPEEELARAAERDDRIAEIVAVLDKGGVPREKMGITGSILVGLEGPGSDIDFLVYGRDWWRARAAISEAKRLGGRIKELDEATWERIYQKRVPETGLAEFVLHERRKGNRGLVDGTYFDLLFTRDWDQIAPPFPPGKKVGRRRIEGTVLGAEFAFDNPAVFEIDHPEIPEILCYTHTYAGQALPGERIEACGVVEETDAGRRLVVGTTREARGEWIRSLTLLERASKRWWKG
;
A
#
# COMPACT_ATOMS: atom_id res chain seq x y z
N MET A 1 -9.95 21.42 9.88
CA MET A 1 -9.46 20.33 9.04
C MET A 1 -9.01 19.18 9.92
N LYS A 2 -9.79 18.09 9.97
CA LYS A 2 -9.37 16.86 10.65
C LYS A 2 -8.20 16.28 9.85
N ARG A 3 -7.02 16.22 10.47
CA ARG A 3 -5.81 15.71 9.82
C ARG A 3 -5.94 14.19 9.66
N ALA A 4 -5.94 13.72 8.41
CA ALA A 4 -5.98 12.32 8.03
C ALA A 4 -4.94 12.04 6.95
N ARG A 5 -4.42 10.82 6.90
CA ARG A 5 -3.48 10.35 5.86
C ARG A 5 -3.78 8.91 5.48
N ILE A 6 -3.19 8.46 4.38
CA ILE A 6 -3.33 7.09 3.89
C ILE A 6 -3.10 6.09 5.04
N ARG A 7 -3.93 5.04 5.08
CA ARG A 7 -3.96 3.99 6.14
C ARG A 7 -4.57 4.40 7.47
N ASP A 8 -4.97 5.65 7.64
CA ASP A 8 -5.95 5.99 8.68
C ASP A 8 -7.33 5.42 8.30
N PHE A 9 -8.15 5.20 9.31
CA PHE A 9 -9.56 4.86 9.14
C PHE A 9 -10.41 5.90 9.86
N PHE A 10 -11.68 6.01 9.49
CA PHE A 10 -12.63 6.80 10.26
C PHE A 10 -14.02 6.19 10.19
N VAL A 11 -14.84 6.50 11.19
CA VAL A 11 -16.26 6.14 11.24
C VAL A 11 -17.09 7.41 11.14
N THR A 12 -18.15 7.34 10.35
CA THR A 12 -19.13 8.43 10.18
C THR A 12 -20.21 8.40 11.27
N VAL A 13 -21.03 9.44 11.35
CA VAL A 13 -22.21 9.48 12.24
C VAL A 13 -23.23 8.36 11.96
N ASP A 14 -23.26 7.85 10.73
CA ASP A 14 -24.08 6.70 10.31
C ASP A 14 -23.44 5.34 10.66
N GLY A 15 -22.28 5.34 11.33
CA GLY A 15 -21.54 4.13 11.68
C GLY A 15 -20.78 3.49 10.52
N TRP A 16 -20.70 4.13 9.34
CA TRP A 16 -19.94 3.60 8.21
C TRP A 16 -18.45 3.86 8.37
N ILE A 17 -17.63 2.83 8.11
CA ILE A 17 -16.18 2.88 8.31
C ILE A 17 -15.46 2.96 6.96
N PHE A 18 -14.62 3.98 6.84
CA PHE A 18 -13.86 4.29 5.64
C PHE A 18 -12.37 4.14 5.89
N ALA A 19 -11.63 3.72 4.85
CA ALA A 19 -10.18 3.75 4.80
C ALA A 19 -9.73 4.99 4.01
N VAL A 20 -8.81 5.77 4.56
CA VAL A 20 -8.25 6.95 3.90
C VAL A 20 -7.27 6.51 2.81
N VAL A 21 -7.40 7.09 1.61
CA VAL A 21 -6.63 6.66 0.41
C VAL A 21 -5.82 7.78 -0.24
N ASP A 22 -5.86 8.98 0.33
CA ASP A 22 -5.13 10.15 -0.16
C ASP A 22 -4.51 10.90 1.04
N TYR A 23 -3.56 11.79 0.77
CA TYR A 23 -3.01 12.72 1.75
C TYR A 23 -3.65 14.12 1.66
N HIS A 24 -4.29 14.45 0.54
CA HIS A 24 -4.85 15.77 0.28
C HIS A 24 -6.37 15.75 0.21
N HIS A 25 -7.03 16.64 0.97
CA HIS A 25 -8.47 16.54 1.27
C HIS A 25 -9.18 17.92 1.29
N PRO A 26 -9.15 18.71 0.20
CA PRO A 26 -9.64 20.10 0.23
C PRO A 26 -11.18 20.18 0.35
N GLU A 27 -11.90 19.17 -0.13
CA GLU A 27 -13.37 19.11 -0.19
C GLU A 27 -13.94 18.00 0.72
N GLY A 28 -13.15 17.51 1.68
CA GLY A 28 -13.48 16.36 2.51
C GLY A 28 -12.48 15.22 2.38
N ILE A 29 -12.60 14.24 3.28
CA ILE A 29 -11.65 13.13 3.41
C ILE A 29 -11.84 12.16 2.25
N ARG A 30 -10.83 12.07 1.39
CA ARG A 30 -10.75 11.13 0.26
C ARG A 30 -10.46 9.72 0.78
N SER A 31 -11.39 8.81 0.53
CA SER A 31 -11.45 7.51 1.19
C SER A 31 -12.22 6.46 0.39
N ILE A 32 -12.21 5.21 0.86
CA ILE A 32 -13.02 4.12 0.33
C ILE A 32 -13.82 3.51 1.49
N LEU A 33 -15.12 3.29 1.26
CA LEU A 33 -16.00 2.67 2.25
C LEU A 33 -15.64 1.20 2.37
N ARG A 34 -15.47 0.71 3.60
CA ARG A 34 -15.00 -0.66 3.87
C ARG A 34 -16.00 -1.48 4.66
N TYR A 35 -16.73 -0.85 5.58
CA TYR A 35 -17.67 -1.56 6.45
C TYR A 35 -18.92 -0.73 6.69
N VAL A 36 -20.07 -1.41 6.65
CA VAL A 36 -21.37 -0.83 6.99
C VAL A 36 -22.02 -1.65 8.10
N PRO A 37 -22.70 -1.03 9.08
CA PRO A 37 -23.47 -1.77 10.08
C PRO A 37 -24.49 -2.68 9.41
N ASP A 38 -24.50 -3.94 9.82
CA ASP A 38 -25.41 -4.96 9.30
C ASP A 38 -25.62 -6.02 10.38
N PRO A 39 -26.84 -6.23 10.91
CA PRO A 39 -27.12 -7.27 11.90
C PRO A 39 -26.74 -8.68 11.44
N LYS A 40 -26.67 -8.93 10.12
CA LYS A 40 -26.24 -10.19 9.51
C LYS A 40 -24.76 -10.18 9.10
N GLY A 41 -24.04 -9.10 9.41
CA GLY A 41 -22.65 -8.90 9.07
C GLY A 41 -21.72 -9.96 9.67
N GLU A 42 -20.67 -10.28 8.93
CA GLU A 42 -19.65 -11.28 9.24
C GLU A 42 -18.53 -10.75 10.14
N ARG A 43 -18.45 -9.44 10.34
CA ARG A 43 -17.49 -8.78 11.24
C ARG A 43 -18.21 -8.21 12.47
N ALA A 44 -17.51 -8.09 13.59
CA ALA A 44 -18.08 -7.53 14.81
C ALA A 44 -17.04 -6.74 15.59
N SER A 45 -17.43 -5.57 16.09
CA SER A 45 -16.61 -4.71 16.96
C SER A 45 -17.52 -3.96 17.92
N GLY A 46 -17.17 -3.92 19.21
CA GLY A 46 -17.94 -3.17 20.22
C GLY A 46 -19.42 -3.56 20.33
N GLY A 47 -19.77 -4.82 20.05
CA GLY A 47 -21.16 -5.30 20.07
C GLY A 47 -21.97 -5.01 18.80
N VAL A 48 -21.39 -4.31 17.81
CA VAL A 48 -22.04 -4.01 16.51
C VAL A 48 -21.51 -4.96 15.45
N ARG A 49 -22.40 -5.49 14.61
CA ARG A 49 -22.05 -6.30 13.43
C ARG A 49 -21.92 -5.44 12.19
N TYR A 50 -20.98 -5.81 11.33
CA TYR A 50 -20.64 -5.09 10.10
C TYR A 50 -20.51 -6.05 8.93
N ARG A 51 -20.97 -5.61 7.76
CA ARG A 51 -20.70 -6.24 6.47
C ARG A 51 -19.51 -5.57 5.81
N LYS A 52 -18.50 -6.35 5.40
CA LYS A 52 -17.36 -5.83 4.62
C LYS A 52 -17.79 -5.62 3.18
N LEU A 53 -17.46 -4.45 2.63
CA LEU A 53 -17.69 -4.13 1.23
C LEU A 53 -16.36 -4.19 0.47
N ASP A 54 -16.38 -4.82 -0.70
CA ASP A 54 -15.32 -4.64 -1.68
C ASP A 54 -15.50 -3.31 -2.43
N PHE A 55 -14.58 -3.00 -3.35
CA PHE A 55 -14.60 -1.73 -4.05
C PHE A 55 -15.90 -1.48 -4.82
N GLU A 56 -16.42 -2.45 -5.58
CA GLU A 56 -17.61 -2.20 -6.40
C GLU A 56 -18.85 -2.09 -5.52
N ALA A 57 -19.01 -3.01 -4.56
CA ALA A 57 -20.11 -2.99 -3.61
C ALA A 57 -20.15 -1.70 -2.77
N ALA A 58 -18.99 -1.12 -2.46
CA ALA A 58 -18.87 0.13 -1.75
C ALA A 58 -19.39 1.32 -2.57
N PHE A 59 -19.03 1.41 -3.85
CA PHE A 59 -19.54 2.43 -4.76
C PHE A 59 -21.04 2.26 -5.01
N GLU A 60 -21.52 1.04 -5.26
CA GLU A 60 -22.95 0.75 -5.44
C GLU A 60 -23.78 1.14 -4.23
N PHE A 61 -23.29 0.86 -3.03
CA PHE A 61 -23.95 1.24 -1.79
C PHE A 61 -24.06 2.76 -1.66
N LEU A 62 -22.96 3.50 -1.83
CA LEU A 62 -22.97 4.95 -1.67
C LEU A 62 -23.74 5.67 -2.76
N ARG A 63 -23.72 5.19 -4.01
CA ARG A 63 -24.58 5.72 -5.10
C ARG A 63 -26.06 5.69 -4.75
N ARG A 64 -26.49 4.83 -3.83
CA ARG A 64 -27.88 4.77 -3.35
C ARG A 64 -28.09 5.55 -2.05
N ALA A 65 -27.16 5.44 -1.10
CA ALA A 65 -27.33 5.96 0.25
C ALA A 65 -26.86 7.42 0.42
N ARG A 66 -25.71 7.78 -0.17
CA ARG A 66 -25.09 9.12 -0.13
C ARG A 66 -24.39 9.42 -1.46
N PRO A 67 -25.15 9.70 -2.54
CA PRO A 67 -24.58 9.93 -3.86
C PRO A 67 -23.63 11.13 -3.92
N ASP A 68 -23.82 12.09 -3.01
CA ASP A 68 -22.97 13.27 -2.79
C ASP A 68 -21.51 12.90 -2.49
N TYR A 69 -21.27 11.77 -1.81
CA TYR A 69 -19.92 11.28 -1.49
C TYR A 69 -19.18 10.71 -2.69
N VAL A 70 -19.87 10.32 -3.76
CA VAL A 70 -19.25 9.55 -4.84
C VAL A 70 -18.58 10.48 -5.85
N ARG A 71 -17.27 10.32 -6.01
CA ARG A 71 -16.42 10.98 -7.02
C ARG A 71 -15.55 9.91 -7.70
N ASP A 72 -14.29 10.21 -7.99
CA ASP A 72 -13.28 9.22 -8.41
C ASP A 72 -12.93 8.24 -7.28
N VAL A 73 -13.00 8.72 -6.04
CA VAL A 73 -13.07 7.93 -4.79
C VAL A 73 -14.27 8.40 -3.98
N HIS A 74 -14.43 7.98 -2.73
CA HIS A 74 -15.41 8.59 -1.85
C HIS A 74 -14.81 9.84 -1.19
N VAL A 75 -15.57 10.93 -1.18
CA VAL A 75 -15.19 12.19 -0.51
C VAL A 75 -16.20 12.41 0.61
N VAL A 76 -15.76 12.23 1.85
CA VAL A 76 -16.64 12.36 3.03
C VAL A 76 -16.41 13.72 3.69
N PRO A 77 -17.44 14.56 3.86
CA PRO A 77 -17.34 15.83 4.58
C PRO A 77 -16.84 15.63 6.01
N GLU A 78 -16.07 16.59 6.54
CA GLU A 78 -15.46 16.46 7.87
C GLU A 78 -16.49 16.45 9.01
N GLU A 79 -17.62 17.12 8.80
CA GLU A 79 -18.77 17.18 9.70
C GLU A 79 -19.42 15.82 9.89
N ASP A 80 -19.37 14.95 8.88
CA ASP A 80 -19.97 13.62 8.92
C ASP A 80 -19.06 12.60 9.62
N VAL A 81 -17.80 12.97 9.89
CA VAL A 81 -16.81 12.11 10.57
C VAL A 81 -17.05 12.14 12.08
N LEU A 82 -17.45 11.02 12.66
CA LEU A 82 -17.64 10.88 14.10
C LEU A 82 -16.31 10.67 14.84
N ARG A 83 -15.44 9.77 14.34
CA ARG A 83 -14.15 9.45 14.96
C ARG A 83 -13.14 8.98 13.91
N THR A 84 -11.88 9.33 14.10
CA THR A 84 -10.72 8.81 13.36
C THR A 84 -10.02 7.72 14.17
N PHE A 85 -9.51 6.70 13.48
CA PHE A 85 -8.66 5.64 14.00
C PHE A 85 -7.27 5.80 13.38
N ARG A 86 -6.25 5.95 14.22
CA ARG A 86 -4.88 6.17 13.77
C ARG A 86 -4.01 4.95 14.06
N PRO A 87 -3.22 4.47 13.08
CA PRO A 87 -2.41 3.27 13.21
C PRO A 87 -1.48 3.24 14.44
N GLU A 88 -0.84 4.36 14.75
CA GLU A 88 0.10 4.48 15.88
C GLU A 88 -0.58 4.44 17.25
N GLU A 89 -1.84 4.90 17.33
CA GLU A 89 -2.57 5.00 18.60
C GLU A 89 -3.09 3.63 19.06
N GLU A 90 -3.44 2.74 18.11
CA GLU A 90 -4.00 1.42 18.42
C GLU A 90 -2.95 0.29 18.47
N LEU A 91 -1.70 0.54 18.06
CA LEU A 91 -0.66 -0.49 17.98
C LEU A 91 -0.36 -1.15 19.34
N ALA A 92 -0.22 -0.36 20.41
CA ALA A 92 0.11 -0.89 21.73
C ALA A 92 -0.95 -1.89 22.21
N ARG A 93 -2.23 -1.51 22.10
CA ARG A 93 -3.37 -2.35 22.45
C ARG A 93 -3.47 -3.59 21.57
N ALA A 94 -3.14 -3.47 20.27
CA ALA A 94 -3.12 -4.62 19.37
C ALA A 94 -2.00 -5.60 19.75
N ALA A 95 -0.81 -5.10 20.06
CA ALA A 95 0.34 -5.92 20.48
C ALA A 95 0.10 -6.61 21.84
N GLU A 96 -0.62 -5.99 22.77
CA GLU A 96 -1.00 -6.62 24.04
C GLU A 96 -1.97 -7.81 23.86
N ARG A 97 -2.74 -7.82 22.78
CA ARG A 97 -3.77 -8.84 22.51
C ARG A 97 -3.31 -9.94 21.56
N ASP A 98 -2.25 -9.68 20.79
CA ASP A 98 -1.78 -10.56 19.73
C ASP A 98 -0.24 -10.66 19.73
N ASP A 99 0.26 -11.79 20.22
CA ASP A 99 1.69 -12.09 20.30
C ASP A 99 2.40 -12.02 18.94
N ARG A 100 1.67 -12.16 17.82
CA ARG A 100 2.22 -12.04 16.47
C ARG A 100 2.55 -10.59 16.13
N ILE A 101 1.70 -9.65 16.56
CA ILE A 101 1.94 -8.22 16.41
C ILE A 101 3.07 -7.79 17.35
N ALA A 102 3.07 -8.29 18.60
CA ALA A 102 4.15 -8.06 19.55
C ALA A 102 5.51 -8.55 19.03
N GLU A 103 5.55 -9.67 18.32
CA GLU A 103 6.76 -10.18 17.67
C GLU A 103 7.30 -9.22 16.60
N ILE A 104 6.44 -8.75 15.69
CA ILE A 104 6.86 -7.80 14.64
C ILE A 104 7.42 -6.54 15.30
N VAL A 105 6.72 -6.01 16.28
CA VAL A 105 7.13 -4.86 17.08
C VAL A 105 8.52 -5.08 17.72
N ALA A 106 8.74 -6.22 18.38
CA ALA A 106 10.02 -6.54 19.02
C ALA A 106 11.17 -6.65 18.01
N VAL A 107 10.90 -7.22 16.83
CA VAL A 107 11.87 -7.29 15.73
C VAL A 107 12.23 -5.89 15.23
N LEU A 108 11.26 -5.01 15.05
CA LEU A 108 11.49 -3.65 14.56
C LEU A 108 12.23 -2.80 15.60
N ASP A 109 11.89 -2.92 16.88
CA ASP A 109 12.60 -2.27 17.98
C ASP A 109 14.08 -2.67 18.03
N LYS A 110 14.35 -3.97 17.95
CA LYS A 110 15.72 -4.49 17.91
C LYS A 110 16.47 -4.00 16.67
N GLY A 111 15.74 -3.75 15.58
CA GLY A 111 16.24 -3.09 14.37
C GLY A 111 16.48 -1.58 14.51
N GLY A 112 16.11 -0.98 15.64
CA GLY A 112 16.24 0.45 15.92
C GLY A 112 15.17 1.31 15.27
N VAL A 113 14.01 0.76 14.92
CA VAL A 113 12.86 1.53 14.44
C VAL A 113 12.15 2.13 15.66
N PRO A 114 11.92 3.45 15.72
CA PRO A 114 11.23 4.06 16.85
C PRO A 114 9.75 3.64 16.93
N ARG A 115 9.21 3.51 18.15
CA ARG A 115 7.83 3.05 18.37
C ARG A 115 6.78 3.99 17.78
N GLU A 116 7.02 5.30 17.85
CA GLU A 116 6.17 6.34 17.26
C GLU A 116 6.13 6.30 15.73
N LYS A 117 7.04 5.54 15.11
CA LYS A 117 7.05 5.30 13.66
C LYS A 117 6.32 4.03 13.27
N MET A 118 5.81 3.24 14.21
CA MET A 118 5.10 2.01 13.94
C MET A 118 3.59 2.21 14.06
N GLY A 119 2.81 1.42 13.32
CA GLY A 119 1.37 1.39 13.45
C GLY A 119 0.76 0.09 12.96
N ILE A 120 -0.52 -0.11 13.23
CA ILE A 120 -1.33 -1.20 12.67
C ILE A 120 -2.53 -0.63 11.93
N THR A 121 -2.83 -1.12 10.72
CA THR A 121 -3.98 -0.64 9.94
C THR A 121 -4.94 -1.79 9.59
N GLY A 122 -5.87 -1.55 8.66
CA GLY A 122 -6.78 -2.54 8.14
C GLY A 122 -7.82 -2.97 9.18
N SER A 123 -8.16 -4.27 9.18
CA SER A 123 -9.22 -4.76 10.05
C SER A 123 -8.88 -4.68 11.54
N ILE A 124 -7.60 -4.83 11.90
CA ILE A 124 -7.15 -4.80 13.30
C ILE A 124 -7.29 -3.40 13.90
N LEU A 125 -6.98 -2.35 13.12
CA LEU A 125 -7.11 -0.95 13.56
C LEU A 125 -8.52 -0.58 14.04
N VAL A 126 -9.54 -1.17 13.42
CA VAL A 126 -10.95 -0.90 13.74
C VAL A 126 -11.60 -2.02 14.56
N GLY A 127 -10.82 -3.00 15.01
CA GLY A 127 -11.31 -4.13 15.80
C GLY A 127 -12.27 -5.05 15.04
N LEU A 128 -12.15 -5.11 13.71
CA LEU A 128 -12.99 -5.93 12.82
C LEU A 128 -12.21 -7.10 12.19
N GLU A 129 -11.06 -7.45 12.77
CA GLU A 129 -10.31 -8.64 12.42
C GLU A 129 -11.15 -9.92 12.63
N GLY A 130 -10.84 -10.96 11.87
CA GLY A 130 -11.42 -12.28 12.05
C GLY A 130 -10.37 -13.36 11.88
N PRO A 131 -10.73 -14.65 11.96
CA PRO A 131 -9.75 -15.74 11.97
C PRO A 131 -8.81 -15.78 10.76
N GLY A 132 -9.26 -15.29 9.59
CA GLY A 132 -8.49 -15.19 8.36
C GLY A 132 -7.94 -13.79 8.04
N SER A 133 -7.93 -12.87 9.02
CA SER A 133 -7.35 -11.55 8.82
C SER A 133 -5.82 -11.63 8.75
N ASP A 134 -5.26 -10.89 7.81
CA ASP A 134 -3.86 -10.54 7.72
C ASP A 134 -3.48 -9.45 8.73
N ILE A 135 -2.18 -9.32 8.95
CA ILE A 135 -1.60 -8.23 9.74
C ILE A 135 -1.09 -7.17 8.77
N ASP A 136 -1.79 -6.04 8.69
CA ASP A 136 -1.36 -4.86 7.95
C ASP A 136 -0.50 -3.96 8.85
N PHE A 137 0.79 -4.29 8.98
CA PHE A 137 1.72 -3.52 9.81
C PHE A 137 2.25 -2.31 9.04
N LEU A 138 2.30 -1.16 9.68
CA LEU A 138 2.68 0.10 9.07
C LEU A 138 3.96 0.66 9.70
N VAL A 139 4.81 1.26 8.87
CA VAL A 139 5.94 2.08 9.33
C VAL A 139 5.95 3.43 8.60
N TYR A 140 6.09 4.50 9.37
CA TYR A 140 6.09 5.87 8.89
C TYR A 140 7.46 6.32 8.38
N GLY A 141 7.43 6.98 7.22
CA GLY A 141 8.53 7.72 6.64
C GLY A 141 9.82 6.92 6.47
N ARG A 142 10.94 7.58 6.78
CA ARG A 142 12.28 7.07 6.44
C ARG A 142 12.65 5.78 7.18
N ASP A 143 12.06 5.54 8.36
CA ASP A 143 12.31 4.32 9.14
C ASP A 143 11.73 3.06 8.49
N TRP A 144 10.87 3.20 7.48
CA TRP A 144 10.38 2.05 6.72
C TRP A 144 11.51 1.22 6.10
N TRP A 145 12.57 1.86 5.60
CA TRP A 145 13.73 1.15 5.03
C TRP A 145 14.51 0.36 6.10
N ARG A 146 14.63 0.92 7.30
CA ARG A 146 15.20 0.25 8.47
C ARG A 146 14.34 -0.93 8.90
N ALA A 147 13.02 -0.75 8.92
CA ALA A 147 12.07 -1.80 9.26
C ALA A 147 12.13 -2.98 8.29
N ARG A 148 12.16 -2.70 6.99
CA ARG A 148 12.34 -3.72 5.95
C ARG A 148 13.63 -4.53 6.13
N ALA A 149 14.74 -3.86 6.48
CA ALA A 149 16.00 -4.52 6.77
C ALA A 149 15.91 -5.42 8.01
N ALA A 150 15.26 -4.95 9.08
CA ALA A 150 15.02 -5.72 10.30
C ALA A 150 14.19 -6.98 10.04
N ILE A 151 13.11 -6.88 9.27
CA ILE A 151 12.29 -8.04 8.88
C ILE A 151 13.11 -9.04 8.06
N SER A 152 13.92 -8.55 7.12
CA SER A 152 14.76 -9.41 6.28
C SER A 152 15.80 -10.16 7.13
N GLU A 153 16.39 -9.49 8.12
CA GLU A 153 17.33 -10.12 9.06
C GLU A 153 16.63 -11.14 9.98
N ALA A 154 15.45 -10.81 10.50
CA ALA A 154 14.67 -11.72 11.35
C ALA A 154 14.34 -13.04 10.62
N LYS A 155 13.96 -12.96 9.34
CA LYS A 155 13.76 -14.14 8.49
C LYS A 155 15.03 -14.98 8.34
N ARG A 156 16.17 -14.33 8.12
CA ARG A 156 17.48 -14.99 7.97
C ARG A 156 17.91 -15.73 9.24
N LEU A 157 17.61 -15.16 10.41
CA LEU A 157 17.94 -15.76 11.71
C LEU A 157 17.06 -16.95 12.08
N GLY A 158 16.00 -17.25 11.32
CA GLY A 158 15.17 -18.44 11.52
C GLY A 158 14.22 -18.35 12.71
N GLY A 159 13.78 -17.15 13.08
CA GLY A 159 12.82 -16.92 14.16
C GLY A 159 11.35 -17.19 13.77
N ARG A 160 10.43 -16.51 14.46
CA ARG A 160 8.97 -16.61 14.22
C ARG A 160 8.53 -15.99 12.90
N ILE A 161 9.29 -15.00 12.41
CA ILE A 161 9.06 -14.35 11.12
C ILE A 161 9.74 -15.16 10.00
N LYS A 162 8.97 -15.55 8.99
CA LYS A 162 9.38 -16.43 7.88
C LYS A 162 9.03 -15.86 6.52
N GLU A 163 9.65 -16.42 5.49
CA GLU A 163 9.30 -16.17 4.09
C GLU A 163 7.94 -16.77 3.73
N LEU A 164 7.34 -16.26 2.66
CA LEU A 164 6.13 -16.84 2.08
C LEU A 164 6.48 -18.11 1.28
N ASP A 165 5.60 -19.11 1.35
CA ASP A 165 5.67 -20.32 0.52
C ASP A 165 5.22 -20.06 -0.93
N GLU A 166 5.51 -21.02 -1.82
CA GLU A 166 5.21 -20.92 -3.26
C GLU A 166 3.70 -20.82 -3.53
N ALA A 167 2.88 -21.58 -2.80
CA ALA A 167 1.43 -21.52 -2.90
C ALA A 167 0.88 -20.13 -2.56
N THR A 168 1.48 -19.44 -1.59
CA THR A 168 1.12 -18.05 -1.25
C THR A 168 1.52 -17.10 -2.37
N TRP A 169 2.70 -17.28 -2.97
CA TRP A 169 3.10 -16.48 -4.13
C TRP A 169 2.18 -16.65 -5.34
N GLU A 170 1.76 -17.88 -5.64
CA GLU A 170 0.79 -18.17 -6.71
C GLU A 170 -0.56 -17.49 -6.46
N ARG A 171 -1.08 -17.56 -5.23
CA ARG A 171 -2.32 -16.87 -4.84
C ARG A 171 -2.21 -15.35 -5.02
N ILE A 172 -1.07 -14.76 -4.62
CA ILE A 172 -0.83 -13.33 -4.81
C ILE A 172 -0.79 -13.00 -6.30
N TYR A 173 -0.09 -13.80 -7.12
CA TYR A 173 0.00 -13.62 -8.56
C TYR A 173 -1.39 -13.63 -9.24
N GLN A 174 -2.21 -14.65 -8.93
CA GLN A 174 -3.58 -14.77 -9.46
C GLN A 174 -4.47 -13.60 -9.07
N LYS A 175 -4.28 -13.03 -7.86
CA LYS A 175 -5.02 -11.86 -7.39
C LYS A 175 -4.56 -10.56 -8.07
N ARG A 176 -3.26 -10.45 -8.40
CA ARG A 176 -2.66 -9.23 -8.97
C ARG A 176 -2.81 -9.14 -10.48
N VAL A 177 -2.89 -10.28 -11.18
CA VAL A 177 -3.00 -10.39 -12.64
C VAL A 177 -2.01 -9.45 -13.37
N PRO A 178 -0.70 -9.54 -13.07
CA PRO A 178 0.28 -8.63 -13.66
C PRO A 178 0.53 -8.95 -15.14
N GLU A 179 1.12 -7.99 -15.86
CA GLU A 179 1.60 -8.20 -17.25
C GLU A 179 2.83 -9.13 -17.34
N THR A 180 3.53 -9.34 -16.23
CA THR A 180 4.75 -10.16 -16.15
C THR A 180 4.40 -11.62 -15.86
N GLY A 181 5.22 -12.57 -16.33
CA GLY A 181 5.07 -13.98 -15.94
C GLY A 181 5.36 -14.25 -14.45
N LEU A 182 4.89 -15.39 -13.94
CA LEU A 182 4.99 -15.75 -12.51
C LEU A 182 6.42 -15.65 -11.94
N ALA A 183 7.42 -16.16 -12.65
CA ALA A 183 8.81 -16.15 -12.18
C ALA A 183 9.35 -14.72 -12.02
N GLU A 184 9.10 -13.84 -12.99
CA GLU A 184 9.47 -12.42 -12.93
C GLU A 184 8.71 -11.70 -11.81
N PHE A 185 7.41 -11.94 -11.69
CA PHE A 185 6.58 -11.38 -10.63
C PHE A 185 7.12 -11.75 -9.25
N VAL A 186 7.38 -13.04 -9.00
CA VAL A 186 7.90 -13.52 -7.71
C VAL A 186 9.30 -12.97 -7.42
N LEU A 187 10.16 -12.86 -8.43
CA LEU A 187 11.48 -12.25 -8.28
C LEU A 187 11.36 -10.80 -7.77
N HIS A 188 10.47 -10.03 -8.36
CA HIS A 188 10.20 -8.66 -7.95
C HIS A 188 9.54 -8.57 -6.57
N GLU A 189 8.49 -9.34 -6.30
CA GLU A 189 7.83 -9.31 -4.99
C GLU A 189 8.75 -9.75 -3.85
N ARG A 190 9.58 -10.78 -4.05
CA ARG A 190 10.57 -11.19 -3.03
C ARG A 190 11.56 -10.07 -2.74
N ARG A 191 12.06 -9.39 -3.79
CA ARG A 191 12.97 -8.24 -3.66
C ARG A 191 12.36 -7.13 -2.81
N LYS A 192 11.04 -6.89 -2.87
CA LYS A 192 10.36 -5.84 -2.09
C LYS A 192 10.52 -6.03 -0.58
N GLY A 193 10.65 -7.26 -0.10
CA GLY A 193 10.98 -7.57 1.30
C GLY A 193 9.97 -7.03 2.31
N ASN A 194 8.74 -6.77 1.88
CA ASN A 194 7.70 -6.11 2.67
C ASN A 194 6.52 -7.03 2.98
N ARG A 195 6.70 -8.35 2.86
CA ARG A 195 5.70 -9.37 3.18
C ARG A 195 6.35 -10.48 3.99
N GLY A 196 5.61 -11.18 4.83
CA GLY A 196 6.10 -12.35 5.53
C GLY A 196 5.00 -13.15 6.23
N LEU A 197 5.41 -14.22 6.92
CA LEU A 197 4.56 -14.97 7.84
C LEU A 197 5.10 -14.77 9.26
N VAL A 198 4.25 -14.47 10.23
CA VAL A 198 4.55 -14.56 11.66
C VAL A 198 3.66 -15.63 12.27
N ASP A 199 4.26 -16.71 12.76
CA ASP A 199 3.55 -17.91 13.24
C ASP A 199 2.46 -18.40 12.26
N GLY A 200 2.80 -18.44 10.97
CA GLY A 200 1.90 -18.86 9.90
C GLY A 200 0.85 -17.82 9.47
N THR A 201 0.80 -16.65 10.12
CA THR A 201 -0.11 -15.55 9.76
C THR A 201 0.56 -14.60 8.79
N TYR A 202 -0.10 -14.34 7.67
CA TYR A 202 0.37 -13.41 6.66
C TYR A 202 0.39 -11.97 7.18
N PHE A 203 1.48 -11.25 6.91
CA PHE A 203 1.56 -9.81 7.16
C PHE A 203 2.18 -9.05 5.99
N ASP A 204 1.71 -7.82 5.81
CA ASP A 204 2.32 -6.79 4.96
C ASP A 204 3.02 -5.75 5.84
N LEU A 205 4.19 -5.26 5.40
CA LEU A 205 4.89 -4.11 5.93
C LEU A 205 4.65 -2.91 5.00
N LEU A 206 3.78 -2.01 5.44
CA LEU A 206 3.25 -0.90 4.67
C LEU A 206 4.02 0.38 4.95
N PHE A 207 4.28 1.15 3.90
CA PHE A 207 4.84 2.50 4.00
C PHE A 207 3.71 3.52 4.13
N THR A 208 3.93 4.57 4.90
CA THR A 208 3.10 5.80 4.88
C THR A 208 3.98 7.00 5.20
N ARG A 209 3.73 8.13 4.55
CA ARG A 209 4.53 9.34 4.78
C ARG A 209 4.43 9.84 6.22
N ASP A 210 5.54 10.36 6.74
CA ASP A 210 5.49 11.26 7.87
C ASP A 210 4.79 12.56 7.51
N TRP A 211 4.31 13.25 8.53
CA TRP A 211 3.54 14.48 8.40
C TRP A 211 4.28 15.63 7.68
N ASP A 212 5.60 15.67 7.77
CA ASP A 212 6.50 16.62 7.11
C ASP A 212 6.89 16.20 5.69
N GLN A 213 6.65 14.94 5.31
CA GLN A 213 6.87 14.42 3.95
C GLN A 213 5.65 14.57 3.03
N ILE A 214 4.51 14.99 3.58
CA ILE A 214 3.29 15.24 2.81
C ILE A 214 3.42 16.60 2.12
N ALA A 215 3.78 16.55 0.84
CA ALA A 215 3.80 17.69 -0.07
C ALA A 215 2.40 17.93 -0.68
N PRO A 216 2.19 19.07 -1.38
CA PRO A 216 1.00 19.27 -2.21
C PRO A 216 0.75 18.08 -3.15
N PRO A 217 -0.53 17.81 -3.50
CA PRO A 217 -0.86 16.67 -4.35
C PRO A 217 -0.20 16.79 -5.72
N PHE A 218 -0.05 15.65 -6.38
CA PHE A 218 0.27 15.59 -7.80
C PHE A 218 -1.00 15.95 -8.58
N PRO A 219 -1.14 17.17 -9.16
CA PRO A 219 -2.32 17.49 -9.93
C PRO A 219 -2.40 16.55 -11.14
N PRO A 220 -3.59 16.09 -11.54
CA PRO A 220 -3.74 15.27 -12.73
C PRO A 220 -3.29 16.06 -13.96
N GLY A 221 -2.50 15.44 -14.83
CA GLY A 221 -2.10 16.05 -16.10
C GLY A 221 -3.02 15.69 -17.25
N LYS A 222 -2.83 16.35 -18.40
CA LYS A 222 -3.50 15.98 -19.64
C LYS A 222 -2.92 14.68 -20.16
N LYS A 223 -3.77 13.64 -20.28
CA LYS A 223 -3.37 12.35 -20.84
C LYS A 223 -3.07 12.48 -22.34
N VAL A 224 -1.85 12.13 -22.73
CA VAL A 224 -1.39 12.21 -24.14
C VAL A 224 -1.50 10.85 -24.83
N GLY A 225 -1.17 9.77 -24.14
CA GLY A 225 -1.19 8.43 -24.68
C GLY A 225 -0.26 7.49 -23.94
N ARG A 226 -0.30 6.20 -24.28
CA ARG A 226 0.57 5.19 -23.67
C ARG A 226 1.96 5.21 -24.30
N ARG A 227 3.01 5.15 -23.48
CA ARG A 227 4.40 5.08 -23.95
C ARG A 227 5.18 4.06 -23.13
N ARG A 228 6.09 3.36 -23.80
CA ARG A 228 7.15 2.56 -23.17
C ARG A 228 8.43 3.38 -23.13
N ILE A 229 9.09 3.40 -21.98
CA ILE A 229 10.39 4.05 -21.77
C ILE A 229 11.38 3.11 -21.09
N GLU A 230 12.66 3.39 -21.28
CA GLU A 230 13.74 2.89 -20.44
C GLU A 230 14.45 4.06 -19.79
N GLY A 231 14.92 3.88 -18.55
CA GLY A 231 15.65 4.91 -17.81
C GLY A 231 16.33 4.33 -16.59
N THR A 232 17.11 5.16 -15.90
CA THR A 232 17.77 4.78 -14.64
C THR A 232 17.04 5.43 -13.48
N VAL A 233 16.74 4.67 -12.43
CA VAL A 233 16.12 5.24 -11.22
C VAL A 233 17.16 6.10 -10.50
N LEU A 234 16.87 7.39 -10.34
CA LEU A 234 17.67 8.32 -9.55
C LEU A 234 17.26 8.27 -8.08
N GLY A 235 15.95 8.25 -7.83
CA GLY A 235 15.34 8.37 -6.51
C GLY A 235 14.11 7.46 -6.37
N ALA A 236 13.92 6.93 -5.17
CA ALA A 236 12.87 5.97 -4.86
C ALA A 236 12.34 6.14 -3.42
N GLU A 237 12.46 7.33 -2.82
CA GLU A 237 12.08 7.57 -1.41
C GLU A 237 10.63 7.14 -1.13
N PHE A 238 9.71 7.42 -2.08
CA PHE A 238 8.30 7.08 -1.99
C PHE A 238 7.91 5.88 -2.86
N ALA A 239 8.84 4.99 -3.22
CA ALA A 239 8.54 3.87 -4.10
C ALA A 239 7.53 2.86 -3.51
N PHE A 240 7.30 2.86 -2.20
CA PHE A 240 6.34 1.97 -1.51
C PHE A 240 5.03 2.66 -1.11
N ASP A 241 4.88 3.92 -1.49
CA ASP A 241 3.72 4.75 -1.16
C ASP A 241 2.56 4.56 -2.17
N ASN A 242 1.49 5.35 -2.01
CA ASN A 242 0.42 5.46 -2.98
C ASN A 242 0.12 6.95 -3.32
N PRO A 243 0.43 7.42 -4.53
CA PRO A 243 1.17 6.71 -5.57
C PRO A 243 2.61 6.44 -5.13
N ALA A 244 3.17 5.34 -5.63
CA ALA A 244 4.60 5.12 -5.59
C ALA A 244 5.30 6.08 -6.57
N VAL A 245 6.40 6.70 -6.14
CA VAL A 245 7.14 7.69 -6.94
C VAL A 245 8.54 7.18 -7.25
N PHE A 246 8.92 7.26 -8.53
CA PHE A 246 10.29 7.02 -8.99
C PHE A 246 10.79 8.24 -9.76
N GLU A 247 11.91 8.80 -9.34
CA GLU A 247 12.65 9.80 -10.10
C GLU A 247 13.53 9.08 -11.13
N ILE A 248 13.45 9.46 -12.40
CA ILE A 248 14.05 8.75 -13.52
C ILE A 248 14.99 9.67 -14.29
N ASP A 249 16.17 9.15 -14.60
CA ASP A 249 17.06 9.70 -15.61
C ASP A 249 16.51 9.36 -17.00
N HIS A 250 15.69 10.26 -17.54
CA HIS A 250 15.15 10.19 -18.89
C HIS A 250 14.83 11.61 -19.42
N PRO A 251 15.23 11.95 -20.66
CA PRO A 251 15.20 13.33 -21.16
C PRO A 251 13.81 13.98 -21.21
N GLU A 252 12.76 13.19 -21.39
CA GLU A 252 11.38 13.70 -21.48
C GLU A 252 10.49 13.33 -20.29
N ILE A 253 10.89 12.38 -19.45
CA ILE A 253 10.01 11.77 -18.44
C ILE A 253 10.84 11.58 -17.16
N PRO A 254 11.05 12.64 -16.38
CA PRO A 254 11.85 12.59 -15.16
C PRO A 254 11.17 11.87 -13.99
N GLU A 255 9.88 11.51 -14.11
CA GLU A 255 9.10 10.91 -13.02
C GLU A 255 8.15 9.82 -13.51
N ILE A 256 8.03 8.75 -12.71
CA ILE A 256 6.96 7.77 -12.82
C ILE A 256 6.12 7.79 -11.53
N LEU A 257 4.81 7.98 -11.70
CA LEU A 257 3.81 7.76 -10.65
C LEU A 257 3.15 6.40 -10.84
N CYS A 258 3.10 5.60 -9.78
CA CYS A 258 2.54 4.26 -9.81
C CYS A 258 1.41 4.10 -8.78
N TYR A 259 0.17 4.00 -9.26
CA TYR A 259 -1.04 3.85 -8.46
C TYR A 259 -1.43 2.38 -8.20
N THR A 260 -0.61 1.42 -8.64
CA THR A 260 -0.83 -0.01 -8.40
C THR A 260 0.20 -0.59 -7.45
N HIS A 261 -0.28 -1.35 -6.47
CA HIS A 261 0.58 -2.09 -5.55
C HIS A 261 1.46 -3.14 -6.25
N THR A 262 1.07 -3.60 -7.44
CA THR A 262 1.83 -4.58 -8.24
C THR A 262 3.21 -4.06 -8.59
N TYR A 263 3.34 -2.76 -8.92
CA TYR A 263 4.59 -2.16 -9.36
C TYR A 263 5.16 -1.13 -8.35
N ALA A 264 4.51 -0.95 -7.19
CA ALA A 264 5.12 -0.24 -6.07
C ALA A 264 6.36 -1.01 -5.57
N GLY A 265 7.47 -0.31 -5.36
CA GLY A 265 8.72 -0.88 -4.83
C GLY A 265 9.53 -1.69 -5.85
N GLN A 266 9.23 -1.56 -7.14
CA GLN A 266 9.74 -2.45 -8.20
C GLN A 266 11.26 -2.34 -8.45
N ALA A 267 11.84 -1.17 -8.23
CA ALA A 267 13.22 -0.85 -8.55
C ALA A 267 13.88 0.02 -7.46
N LEU A 268 15.21 -0.03 -7.39
CA LEU A 268 16.01 0.77 -6.46
C LEU A 268 16.84 1.84 -7.20
N PRO A 269 17.31 2.89 -6.51
CA PRO A 269 18.24 3.86 -7.09
C PRO A 269 19.46 3.19 -7.73
N GLY A 270 19.83 3.69 -8.92
CA GLY A 270 20.90 3.16 -9.76
C GLY A 270 20.50 1.96 -10.65
N GLU A 271 19.29 1.42 -10.52
CA GLU A 271 18.82 0.34 -11.40
C GLU A 271 18.24 0.89 -12.70
N ARG A 272 18.51 0.18 -13.80
CA ARG A 272 17.82 0.37 -15.07
C ARG A 272 16.45 -0.27 -15.04
N ILE A 273 15.45 0.45 -15.53
CA ILE A 273 14.08 -0.02 -15.65
C ILE A 273 13.57 0.07 -17.08
N GLU A 274 12.57 -0.75 -17.38
CA GLU A 274 11.62 -0.51 -18.46
C GLU A 274 10.25 -0.29 -17.83
N ALA A 275 9.54 0.74 -18.28
CA ALA A 275 8.20 1.05 -17.82
C ALA A 275 7.26 1.35 -19.00
N CYS A 276 6.01 0.97 -18.87
CA CYS A 276 4.95 1.31 -19.81
C CYS A 276 3.74 1.82 -19.04
N GLY A 277 3.25 2.98 -19.44
CA GLY A 277 2.16 3.69 -18.77
C GLY A 277 1.60 4.80 -19.63
N VAL A 278 0.67 5.58 -19.08
CA VAL A 278 0.10 6.75 -19.76
C VAL A 278 0.95 7.96 -19.47
N VAL A 279 1.39 8.65 -20.53
CA VAL A 279 2.07 9.94 -20.40
C VAL A 279 1.05 11.03 -20.08
N GLU A 280 1.35 11.80 -19.04
CA GLU A 280 0.61 12.99 -18.67
C GLU A 280 1.47 14.24 -18.89
N GLU A 281 0.88 15.28 -19.48
CA GLU A 281 1.45 16.62 -19.57
C GLU A 281 0.91 17.48 -18.42
N THR A 282 1.83 18.04 -17.63
CA THR A 282 1.54 18.94 -16.51
C THR A 282 2.31 20.24 -16.70
N ASP A 283 2.00 21.26 -15.89
CA ASP A 283 2.75 22.52 -15.88
C ASP A 283 4.23 22.33 -15.47
N ALA A 284 4.53 21.26 -14.72
CA ALA A 284 5.89 20.89 -14.32
C ALA A 284 6.62 20.03 -15.37
N GLY A 285 5.98 19.70 -16.49
CA GLY A 285 6.52 18.83 -17.54
C GLY A 285 5.76 17.51 -17.68
N ARG A 286 6.36 16.57 -18.42
CA ARG A 286 5.79 15.26 -18.68
C ARG A 286 6.16 14.26 -17.58
N ARG A 287 5.23 13.36 -17.26
CA ARG A 287 5.47 12.19 -16.40
C ARG A 287 4.81 10.95 -16.98
N LEU A 288 5.20 9.77 -16.50
CA LEU A 288 4.52 8.52 -16.83
C LEU A 288 3.68 8.07 -15.63
N VAL A 289 2.42 7.71 -15.88
CA VAL A 289 1.52 7.15 -14.88
C VAL A 289 1.28 5.67 -15.17
N VAL A 290 1.54 4.83 -14.17
CA VAL A 290 1.31 3.38 -14.17
C VAL A 290 0.20 3.06 -13.17
N GLY A 291 -0.71 2.16 -13.51
CA GLY A 291 -1.92 1.89 -12.74
C GLY A 291 -3.07 2.84 -13.06
N THR A 292 -3.21 3.28 -14.32
CA THR A 292 -4.34 4.14 -14.72
C THR A 292 -5.68 3.41 -14.79
N THR A 293 -5.64 2.08 -14.74
CA THR A 293 -6.80 1.20 -14.58
C THR A 293 -6.61 0.34 -13.34
N ARG A 294 -7.71 -0.20 -12.78
CA ARG A 294 -7.69 -1.01 -11.55
C ARG A 294 -6.72 -2.19 -11.60
N GLU A 295 -6.62 -2.84 -12.76
CA GLU A 295 -5.74 -3.99 -12.98
C GLU A 295 -4.42 -3.60 -13.69
N ALA A 296 -4.21 -2.31 -13.96
CA ALA A 296 -3.06 -1.79 -14.71
C ALA A 296 -2.83 -2.50 -16.07
N ARG A 297 -3.91 -2.87 -16.78
CA ARG A 297 -3.81 -3.66 -18.03
C ARG A 297 -2.98 -2.95 -19.10
N GLY A 298 -1.95 -3.63 -19.58
CA GLY A 298 -0.97 -3.15 -20.54
C GLY A 298 -0.03 -2.07 -19.99
N GLU A 299 0.13 -2.00 -18.67
CA GLU A 299 1.02 -1.07 -17.96
C GLU A 299 1.92 -1.86 -17.01
N TRP A 300 3.19 -1.46 -16.89
CA TRP A 300 4.16 -2.17 -16.05
C TRP A 300 5.34 -1.30 -15.65
N ILE A 301 6.04 -1.74 -14.61
CA ILE A 301 7.43 -1.36 -14.32
C ILE A 301 8.20 -2.67 -14.11
N ARG A 302 9.40 -2.77 -14.65
CA ARG A 302 10.32 -3.88 -14.36
C ARG A 302 11.75 -3.40 -14.27
N SER A 303 12.53 -3.99 -13.36
CA SER A 303 13.96 -3.68 -13.18
C SER A 303 14.77 -4.61 -14.07
N LEU A 304 15.27 -4.06 -15.19
CA LEU A 304 16.14 -4.76 -16.12
C LEU A 304 17.41 -5.22 -15.41
N THR A 305 17.95 -4.37 -14.51
CA THR A 305 19.11 -4.71 -13.70
C THR A 305 18.87 -5.93 -12.79
N LEU A 306 17.69 -6.03 -12.15
CA LEU A 306 17.35 -7.18 -11.33
C LEU A 306 17.25 -8.46 -12.17
N LEU A 307 16.57 -8.37 -13.31
CA LEU A 307 16.38 -9.49 -14.23
C LEU A 307 17.72 -10.02 -14.75
N GLU A 308 18.60 -9.14 -15.24
CA GLU A 308 19.94 -9.51 -15.71
C GLU A 308 20.80 -10.19 -14.63
N ARG A 309 20.73 -9.70 -13.38
CA ARG A 309 21.44 -10.29 -12.23
C ARG A 309 20.91 -11.69 -11.91
N ALA A 310 19.60 -11.89 -12.00
CA ALA A 310 18.99 -13.20 -11.82
C ALA A 310 19.46 -14.15 -12.92
N SER A 311 19.33 -13.78 -14.21
CA SER A 311 19.74 -14.60 -15.35
C SER A 311 21.19 -15.08 -15.27
N LYS A 312 22.11 -14.22 -14.83
CA LYS A 312 23.54 -14.57 -14.65
C LYS A 312 23.79 -15.60 -13.54
N ARG A 313 22.92 -15.67 -12.53
CA ARG A 313 23.01 -16.69 -11.47
C ARG A 313 22.57 -18.07 -11.97
N TRP A 314 21.58 -18.14 -12.86
CA TRP A 314 21.13 -19.41 -13.46
C TRP A 314 22.19 -20.06 -14.36
N TRP A 315 23.09 -19.29 -14.97
CA TRP A 315 24.16 -19.82 -15.82
C TRP A 315 25.43 -20.25 -15.07
N LYS A 316 25.54 -19.90 -13.77
CA LYS A 316 26.69 -20.24 -12.92
C LYS A 316 26.38 -21.29 -11.85
N GLY A 317 25.18 -21.88 -11.89
CA GLY A 317 24.71 -22.91 -10.96
C GLY A 317 24.65 -24.28 -11.62
#